data_AF-A0A2E4D7E1-F1
#
_entry.id   AF-A0A2E4D7E1-F1
#
_cell.length_a   1.000
_cell.length_b   1.000
_cell.length_c   1.000
_cell.angle_alpha   90.00
_cell.angle_beta   90.00
_cell.angle_gamma   90.00
#
_symmetry.space_group_name_H-M   'P 1'
#
loop_
_entity.id
_entity.type
_entity.pdbx_description
1 polymer ?
#
loop_
_entity_poly.entity_id
_entity_poly.type
_entity_poly.pdbx_seq_one_letter_code
_entity_poly.pdbx_strand_id
1 'polypeptide(L)'
;MDDISRQSIALGFWDRKKSINDQFVYKRVKQLSLFYKNSASPNTPFYTETNIDRLLKALSLTNHKYALIQSFGHTTMRRSFFDSLFQEIQGKDFFVMGHILDHKDNFYELHHQCFLINLQYYREYNHPSFGSTADTNVLVCSSQRSDENFHDDYTPYWIKYKEGEKNIVSHPKEGWNLINTSLKNQKTVYNFSSKTRSLKNYLYPHATTEVFHKCLKNPDLIYKQEDINPCQKHFLEGMAYNWEAGRKSIFIFNTERLCDNHNKTRENEKLDALFCVAAGFKGLKILKDCGYHRETEIIYFDFAQNALDFKKRLQKKWNGLNYVNYLKSLVSEYKYGHYQAIPKNEIISAKGDPRYADLPLEEADWDKHELLWKQTQDDFGGENIFFKTWITTASLKHTYLNEDIMSLSSVMIEKLASFEGKNVGIFWSNSFSVETAFCYMDKGIIDQGFKNFLFVLKNLRCNFYLYGTTPEGIDLQHFPNNYFKDVL
;
A
#
# COMPACT_ATOMS: atom_id res chain seq x y z
N MET A 1 -17.57 -1.12 2.70
CA MET A 1 -17.31 -1.37 4.14
C MET A 1 -16.82 -0.07 4.74
N ASP A 2 -17.55 0.43 5.72
CA ASP A 2 -17.34 1.74 6.33
C ASP A 2 -16.15 1.73 7.31
N ASP A 3 -15.57 2.89 7.56
CA ASP A 3 -14.46 3.08 8.52
C ASP A 3 -14.78 2.59 9.94
N ILE A 4 -16.06 2.49 10.29
CA ILE A 4 -16.56 2.07 11.60
C ILE A 4 -16.09 0.65 11.96
N SER A 5 -16.01 -0.28 11.00
CA SER A 5 -15.51 -1.63 11.30
C SER A 5 -14.00 -1.64 11.57
N ARG A 6 -13.25 -0.72 10.94
CA ARG A 6 -11.79 -0.58 11.11
C ARG A 6 -11.41 0.04 12.46
N GLN A 7 -12.27 0.89 13.01
CA GLN A 7 -12.13 1.44 14.36
C GLN A 7 -12.21 0.39 15.48
N SER A 8 -12.48 -0.88 15.16
CA SER A 8 -12.45 -1.98 16.14
C SER A 8 -11.07 -2.60 16.36
N ILE A 9 -10.05 -2.28 15.53
CA ILE A 9 -8.70 -2.84 15.64
C ILE A 9 -7.67 -1.75 15.98
N ALA A 10 -6.98 -1.91 17.12
CA ALA A 10 -5.77 -1.17 17.42
C ALA A 10 -4.57 -1.80 16.70
N LEU A 11 -3.62 -0.98 16.23
CA LEU A 11 -2.41 -1.46 15.56
C LEU A 11 -1.20 -1.38 16.48
N GLY A 12 -0.46 -2.48 16.60
CA GLY A 12 0.77 -2.57 17.39
C GLY A 12 1.93 -3.10 16.55
N PHE A 13 3.08 -2.42 16.61
CA PHE A 13 4.34 -2.90 16.05
C PHE A 13 5.27 -3.41 17.15
N TRP A 14 5.57 -4.70 17.11
CA TRP A 14 6.59 -5.29 17.96
C TRP A 14 7.97 -5.01 17.37
N ASP A 15 8.72 -4.13 18.04
CA ASP A 15 10.05 -3.71 17.63
C ASP A 15 11.11 -4.74 18.07
N ARG A 16 11.34 -5.73 17.21
CA ARG A 16 12.36 -6.76 17.41
C ARG A 16 13.75 -6.33 16.93
N LYS A 17 14.12 -5.04 17.02
CA LYS A 17 15.45 -4.54 16.59
C LYS A 17 16.64 -5.35 17.08
N LYS A 18 16.56 -5.92 18.29
CA LYS A 18 17.62 -6.76 18.88
C LYS A 18 17.87 -8.07 18.11
N SER A 19 16.91 -8.52 17.30
CA SER A 19 17.04 -9.70 16.44
C SER A 19 17.61 -9.38 15.05
N ILE A 20 17.76 -8.10 14.71
CA ILE A 20 18.23 -7.65 13.41
C ILE A 20 19.61 -7.01 13.61
N ASN A 21 20.67 -7.75 13.32
CA ASN A 21 22.06 -7.35 13.59
C ASN A 21 22.59 -6.29 12.61
N ASP A 22 21.72 -5.63 11.85
CA ASP A 22 22.07 -4.63 10.85
C ASP A 22 21.11 -3.44 10.92
N GLN A 23 21.66 -2.26 11.26
CA GLN A 23 20.89 -1.04 11.45
C GLN A 23 20.26 -0.53 10.14
N PHE A 24 20.90 -0.75 8.99
CA PHE A 24 20.37 -0.36 7.69
C PHE A 24 19.17 -1.23 7.32
N VAL A 25 19.27 -2.55 7.47
CA VAL A 25 18.15 -3.49 7.24
C VAL A 25 17.00 -3.18 8.19
N TYR A 26 17.27 -2.99 9.49
CA TYR A 26 16.25 -2.62 10.47
C TYR A 26 15.50 -1.35 10.07
N LYS A 27 16.23 -0.27 9.73
CA LYS A 27 15.64 1.00 9.30
C LYS A 27 14.76 0.79 8.07
N ARG A 28 15.24 0.01 7.09
CA ARG A 28 14.52 -0.26 5.84
C ARG A 28 13.22 -1.02 6.06
N VAL A 29 13.27 -2.14 6.77
CA VAL A 29 12.05 -2.95 6.99
C VAL A 29 11.03 -2.24 7.86
N LYS A 30 11.49 -1.39 8.80
CA LYS A 30 10.61 -0.50 9.57
C LYS A 30 9.90 0.49 8.66
N GLN A 31 10.63 1.19 7.78
CA GLN A 31 10.05 2.13 6.81
C GLN A 31 9.03 1.45 5.90
N LEU A 32 9.36 0.28 5.35
CA LEU A 32 8.45 -0.50 4.50
C LEU A 32 7.18 -0.93 5.25
N SER A 33 7.32 -1.44 6.48
CA SER A 33 6.15 -1.86 7.28
C SER A 33 5.21 -0.69 7.55
N LEU A 34 5.75 0.49 7.87
CA LEU A 34 4.98 1.71 8.11
C LEU A 34 4.35 2.27 6.83
N PHE A 35 5.06 2.22 5.69
CA PHE A 35 4.51 2.57 4.37
C PHE A 35 3.26 1.73 4.07
N TYR A 36 3.34 0.42 4.28
CA TYR A 36 2.22 -0.49 4.05
C TYR A 36 1.06 -0.25 5.01
N LYS A 37 1.35 0.00 6.29
CA LYS A 37 0.33 0.38 7.27
C LYS A 37 -0.38 1.67 6.86
N ASN A 38 0.35 2.70 6.46
CA ASN A 38 -0.26 3.98 6.12
C ASN A 38 -1.03 3.90 4.80
N SER A 39 -0.54 3.12 3.84
CA SER A 39 -1.27 2.84 2.59
C SER A 39 -2.59 2.10 2.80
N ALA A 40 -2.71 1.32 3.89
CA ALA A 40 -3.90 0.57 4.21
C ALA A 40 -4.89 1.35 5.09
N SER A 41 -4.35 2.09 6.06
CA SER A 41 -5.08 2.80 7.10
C SER A 41 -4.38 4.12 7.41
N PRO A 42 -4.47 5.11 6.49
CA PRO A 42 -3.92 6.44 6.72
C PRO A 42 -4.68 7.04 7.92
N ASN A 43 -3.95 7.67 8.85
CA ASN A 43 -4.48 8.25 10.10
C ASN A 43 -4.77 7.30 11.27
N THR A 44 -4.73 5.97 11.11
CA THR A 44 -4.88 5.08 12.28
C THR A 44 -3.66 5.17 13.18
N PRO A 45 -3.80 5.56 14.47
CA PRO A 45 -2.69 5.54 15.41
C PRO A 45 -2.15 4.12 15.57
N PHE A 46 -0.86 4.00 15.87
CA PHE A 46 -0.25 2.72 16.17
C PHE A 46 0.71 2.86 17.35
N TYR A 47 0.90 1.76 18.05
CA TYR A 47 1.81 1.66 19.19
C TYR A 47 3.06 0.91 18.76
N THR A 48 4.22 1.26 19.30
CA THR A 48 5.47 0.54 19.03
C THR A 48 6.19 0.30 20.33
N GLU A 49 6.60 -0.95 20.57
CA GLU A 49 7.31 -1.33 21.79
C GLU A 49 8.27 -2.49 21.51
N THR A 50 9.38 -2.53 22.25
CA THR A 50 10.38 -3.61 22.13
C THR A 50 10.01 -4.84 22.96
N ASN A 51 9.28 -4.63 24.06
CA ASN A 51 8.74 -5.69 24.91
C ASN A 51 7.26 -5.91 24.54
N ILE A 52 6.93 -7.14 24.16
CA ILE A 52 5.59 -7.49 23.69
C ILE A 52 4.52 -7.34 24.78
N ASP A 53 4.80 -7.68 26.04
CA ASP A 53 3.83 -7.54 27.12
C ASP A 53 3.50 -6.07 27.40
N ARG A 54 4.49 -5.18 27.33
CA ARG A 54 4.26 -3.73 27.41
C ARG A 54 3.41 -3.23 26.24
N LEU A 55 3.66 -3.73 25.03
CA LEU A 55 2.85 -3.40 23.85
C LEU A 55 1.38 -3.81 24.05
N LEU A 56 1.16 -5.07 24.44
CA LEU A 56 -0.19 -5.61 24.68
C LEU A 56 -0.91 -4.85 25.79
N LYS A 57 -0.19 -4.51 26.87
CA LYS A 57 -0.74 -3.70 27.95
C LYS A 57 -1.16 -2.31 27.46
N ALA A 58 -0.32 -1.62 26.69
CA ALA A 58 -0.65 -0.32 26.13
C ALA A 58 -1.88 -0.38 25.20
N LEU A 59 -1.96 -1.38 24.33
CA LEU A 59 -3.09 -1.59 23.42
C LEU A 59 -4.40 -1.90 24.18
N SER A 60 -4.30 -2.62 25.30
CA SER A 60 -5.46 -2.98 26.15
C SER A 60 -6.14 -1.77 26.82
N LEU A 61 -5.44 -0.64 26.92
CA LEU A 61 -5.97 0.63 27.45
C LEU A 61 -6.79 1.40 26.40
N THR A 62 -6.80 0.95 25.15
CA THR A 62 -7.61 1.56 24.11
C THR A 62 -9.05 1.01 24.11
N ASN A 63 -9.98 1.76 23.52
CA ASN A 63 -11.38 1.34 23.37
C ASN A 63 -11.61 0.36 22.20
N HIS A 64 -10.54 -0.14 21.56
CA HIS A 64 -10.65 -1.09 20.47
C HIS A 64 -11.04 -2.48 20.99
N LYS A 65 -11.73 -3.25 20.15
CA LYS A 65 -12.13 -4.63 20.47
C LYS A 65 -10.97 -5.61 20.27
N TYR A 66 -10.19 -5.40 19.21
CA TYR A 66 -9.05 -6.24 18.87
C TYR A 66 -7.77 -5.41 18.78
N ALA A 67 -6.62 -6.10 18.89
CA ALA A 67 -5.32 -5.54 18.59
C ALA A 67 -4.58 -6.43 17.59
N LEU A 68 -4.20 -5.87 16.45
CA LEU A 68 -3.34 -6.52 15.47
C LEU A 68 -1.89 -6.18 15.79
N ILE A 69 -1.10 -7.21 16.12
CA ILE A 69 0.33 -7.10 16.36
C ILE A 69 1.06 -7.52 15.10
N GLN A 70 2.07 -6.73 14.73
CA GLN A 70 2.94 -6.99 13.58
C GLN A 70 4.40 -6.77 13.98
N SER A 71 5.32 -7.62 13.53
CA SER A 71 6.76 -7.31 13.65
C SER A 71 7.21 -6.43 12.49
N PHE A 72 8.21 -5.56 12.69
CA PHE A 72 8.85 -4.89 11.55
C PHE A 72 9.44 -5.93 10.57
N GLY A 73 9.21 -5.72 9.28
CA GLY A 73 9.40 -6.71 8.21
C GLY A 73 8.10 -7.36 7.75
N HIS A 74 6.98 -7.14 8.46
CA HIS A 74 5.67 -7.57 8.01
C HIS A 74 5.07 -6.55 7.03
N THR A 75 4.80 -7.00 5.81
CA THR A 75 4.14 -6.21 4.77
C THR A 75 2.76 -6.81 4.47
N THR A 76 1.82 -5.98 4.03
CA THR A 76 0.44 -6.40 3.76
C THR A 76 0.01 -5.93 2.39
N MET A 77 -0.95 -6.61 1.79
CA MET A 77 -1.59 -6.19 0.55
C MET A 77 -2.58 -5.03 0.78
N ARG A 78 -2.13 -4.02 1.54
CA ARG A 78 -2.85 -2.80 1.91
C ARG A 78 -4.24 -3.11 2.46
N ARG A 79 -5.27 -2.43 1.93
CA ARG A 79 -6.67 -2.53 2.36
C ARG A 79 -7.23 -3.96 2.31
N SER A 80 -6.88 -4.75 1.29
CA SER A 80 -7.41 -6.10 1.10
C SER A 80 -7.06 -7.05 2.25
N PHE A 81 -5.88 -6.90 2.87
CA PHE A 81 -5.50 -7.68 4.06
C PHE A 81 -6.47 -7.43 5.22
N PHE A 82 -6.74 -6.17 5.51
CA PHE A 82 -7.67 -5.79 6.57
C PHE A 82 -9.09 -6.26 6.26
N ASP A 83 -9.57 -6.05 5.03
CA ASP A 83 -10.92 -6.48 4.64
C ASP A 83 -11.09 -8.01 4.76
N SER A 84 -10.07 -8.79 4.35
CA SER A 84 -10.04 -10.25 4.55
C SER A 84 -10.03 -10.63 6.03
N LEU A 85 -9.19 -9.97 6.84
CA LEU A 85 -9.13 -10.20 8.28
C LEU A 85 -10.47 -9.91 8.96
N PHE A 86 -11.13 -8.81 8.60
CA PHE A 86 -12.44 -8.45 9.14
C PHE A 86 -13.52 -9.46 8.80
N GLN A 87 -13.59 -9.89 7.53
CA GLN A 87 -14.49 -10.96 7.12
C GLN A 87 -14.20 -12.23 7.92
N GLU A 88 -12.93 -12.55 8.12
CA GLU A 88 -12.52 -13.79 8.76
C GLU A 88 -12.85 -13.86 10.25
N ILE A 89 -12.87 -12.73 10.97
CA ILE A 89 -13.16 -12.71 12.41
C ILE A 89 -14.66 -12.56 12.73
N GLN A 90 -15.51 -12.30 11.74
CA GLN A 90 -16.96 -12.20 11.96
C GLN A 90 -17.52 -13.52 12.49
N GLY A 91 -18.29 -13.43 13.57
CA GLY A 91 -18.92 -14.59 14.22
C GLY A 91 -17.97 -15.52 14.97
N LYS A 92 -16.66 -15.26 15.01
CA LYS A 92 -15.70 -16.09 15.74
C LYS A 92 -15.54 -15.63 17.18
N ASP A 93 -15.67 -16.58 18.09
CA ASP A 93 -15.32 -16.41 19.50
C ASP A 93 -13.90 -16.93 19.77
N PHE A 94 -12.94 -16.02 19.89
CA PHE A 94 -11.53 -16.36 20.10
C PHE A 94 -10.84 -15.32 21.00
N PHE A 95 -9.80 -15.77 21.70
CA PHE A 95 -8.88 -14.89 22.43
C PHE A 95 -7.71 -14.45 21.55
N VAL A 96 -7.02 -15.41 20.93
CA VAL A 96 -5.90 -15.13 20.02
C VAL A 96 -6.05 -15.88 18.69
N MET A 97 -5.60 -15.23 17.63
CA MET A 97 -5.57 -15.74 16.26
C MET A 97 -4.26 -15.30 15.62
N GLY A 98 -3.59 -16.11 14.81
CA GLY A 98 -2.34 -15.67 14.20
C GLY A 98 -1.64 -16.75 13.39
N HIS A 99 -0.37 -16.55 13.07
CA HIS A 99 0.41 -17.61 12.43
C HIS A 99 0.86 -18.63 13.49
N ILE A 100 0.27 -19.82 13.46
CA ILE A 100 0.52 -20.90 14.43
C ILE A 100 1.45 -21.93 13.82
N LEU A 101 2.48 -22.34 14.58
CA LEU A 101 3.35 -23.47 14.26
C LEU A 101 3.24 -24.54 15.35
N ASP A 102 3.18 -25.80 14.96
CA ASP A 102 3.19 -26.96 15.85
C ASP A 102 4.61 -27.53 15.93
N HIS A 103 5.24 -27.39 17.10
CA HIS A 103 6.58 -27.94 17.37
C HIS A 103 6.51 -29.28 18.12
N LYS A 104 5.38 -29.99 18.03
CA LYS A 104 5.13 -31.31 18.61
C LYS A 104 5.38 -31.27 20.13
N ASP A 105 6.43 -31.92 20.60
CA ASP A 105 6.78 -32.01 22.02
C ASP A 105 7.09 -30.63 22.66
N ASN A 106 7.48 -29.64 21.84
CA ASN A 106 7.77 -28.28 22.31
C ASN A 106 6.55 -27.35 22.30
N PHE A 107 5.36 -27.92 22.14
CA PHE A 107 4.09 -27.19 22.09
C PHE A 107 3.99 -26.25 20.88
N TYR A 108 2.97 -25.39 20.89
CA TYR A 108 2.69 -24.47 19.79
C TYR A 108 3.42 -23.15 19.93
N GLU A 109 3.77 -22.55 18.79
CA GLU A 109 4.28 -21.19 18.65
C GLU A 109 3.19 -20.29 18.07
N LEU A 110 3.03 -19.09 18.64
CA LEU A 110 2.34 -17.97 18.00
C LEU A 110 3.41 -17.07 17.36
N HIS A 111 3.68 -17.32 16.07
CA HIS A 111 4.81 -16.72 15.39
C HIS A 111 4.72 -15.19 15.36
N HIS A 112 5.81 -14.53 15.75
CA HIS A 112 5.90 -13.07 15.97
C HIS A 112 5.61 -12.21 14.72
N GLN A 113 5.55 -12.80 13.53
CA GLN A 113 5.30 -12.05 12.28
C GLN A 113 4.02 -11.22 12.36
N CYS A 114 2.92 -11.82 12.80
CA CYS A 114 1.62 -11.17 12.91
C CYS A 114 0.62 -12.05 13.67
N PHE A 115 -0.13 -11.45 14.60
CA PHE A 115 -1.25 -12.08 15.30
C PHE A 115 -2.26 -11.03 15.77
N LEU A 116 -3.48 -11.47 16.05
CA LEU A 116 -4.61 -10.68 16.48
C LEU A 116 -5.05 -11.14 17.88
N ILE A 117 -5.24 -10.20 18.81
CA ILE A 117 -5.77 -10.45 20.15
C ILE A 117 -7.12 -9.79 20.32
N ASN A 118 -8.06 -10.50 20.95
CA ASN A 118 -9.27 -9.92 21.51
C ASN A 118 -8.95 -9.24 22.85
N LEU A 119 -9.01 -7.90 22.85
CA LEU A 119 -8.63 -7.07 24.00
C LEU A 119 -9.61 -7.18 25.17
N GLN A 120 -10.87 -7.55 24.91
CA GLN A 120 -11.82 -7.83 25.97
C GLN A 120 -11.34 -9.05 26.78
N TYR A 121 -11.08 -10.17 26.11
CA TYR A 121 -10.56 -11.37 26.77
C TYR A 121 -9.18 -11.16 27.38
N TYR A 122 -8.32 -10.36 26.75
CA TYR A 122 -7.04 -10.01 27.34
C TYR A 122 -7.19 -9.36 28.73
N ARG A 123 -8.16 -8.46 28.89
CA ARG A 123 -8.47 -7.82 30.19
C ARG A 123 -9.11 -8.81 31.16
N GLU A 124 -10.10 -9.59 30.71
CA GLU A 124 -10.80 -10.59 31.52
C GLU A 124 -9.87 -11.69 32.05
N TYR A 125 -8.85 -12.08 31.28
CA TYR A 125 -7.86 -13.07 31.67
C TYR A 125 -6.68 -12.48 32.45
N ASN A 126 -6.85 -11.29 33.02
CA ASN A 126 -5.86 -10.58 33.84
C ASN A 126 -4.55 -10.28 33.11
N HIS A 127 -4.62 -9.93 31.82
CA HIS A 127 -3.47 -9.53 30.99
C HIS A 127 -2.35 -10.59 30.99
N PRO A 128 -2.64 -11.80 30.49
CA PRO A 128 -1.65 -12.88 30.46
C PRO A 128 -0.39 -12.44 29.70
N SER A 129 0.78 -12.89 30.14
CA SER A 129 2.02 -12.67 29.40
C SER A 129 2.03 -13.41 28.07
N PHE A 130 2.83 -12.93 27.11
CA PHE A 130 2.99 -13.55 25.80
C PHE A 130 3.51 -15.00 25.90
N GLY A 131 4.51 -15.21 26.75
CA GLY A 131 5.25 -16.47 26.84
C GLY A 131 6.52 -16.43 25.99
N SER A 132 7.66 -16.70 26.62
CA SER A 132 9.00 -16.58 26.04
C SER A 132 9.67 -17.94 25.89
N THR A 133 10.62 -18.04 24.96
CA THR A 133 11.50 -19.22 24.84
C THR A 133 12.48 -19.36 26.01
N ALA A 134 12.59 -18.34 26.87
CA ALA A 134 13.37 -18.39 28.10
C ALA A 134 12.62 -19.05 29.26
N ASP A 135 11.29 -19.23 29.13
CA ASP A 135 10.51 -19.97 30.13
C ASP A 135 10.91 -21.45 30.07
N THR A 136 10.88 -22.13 31.22
CA THR A 136 11.24 -23.55 31.31
C THR A 136 10.23 -24.32 32.15
N ASN A 137 10.04 -25.59 31.80
CA ASN A 137 9.15 -26.53 32.50
C ASN A 137 7.75 -25.96 32.76
N VAL A 138 7.15 -25.38 31.72
CA VAL A 138 5.85 -24.72 31.81
C VAL A 138 4.73 -25.74 31.72
N LEU A 139 3.68 -25.54 32.51
CA LEU A 139 2.52 -26.42 32.53
C LEU A 139 1.47 -25.95 31.52
N VAL A 140 1.21 -26.77 30.50
CA VAL A 140 0.27 -26.48 29.41
C VAL A 140 -0.93 -27.41 29.40
N CYS A 141 -2.08 -26.92 28.95
CA CYS A 141 -3.26 -27.74 28.76
C CYS A 141 -3.06 -28.78 27.66
N SER A 142 -3.72 -29.93 27.83
CA SER A 142 -3.97 -30.84 26.72
C SER A 142 -4.78 -30.14 25.63
N SER A 143 -4.45 -30.48 24.39
CA SER A 143 -5.01 -29.83 23.21
C SER A 143 -5.20 -30.82 22.07
N GLN A 144 -6.03 -30.42 21.13
CA GLN A 144 -6.23 -31.06 19.84
C GLN A 144 -6.15 -30.00 18.75
N ARG A 145 -5.72 -30.39 17.56
CA ARG A 145 -5.57 -29.51 16.40
C ARG A 145 -6.31 -30.10 15.20
N SER A 146 -6.48 -29.29 14.17
CA SER A 146 -6.95 -29.78 12.88
C SER A 146 -5.97 -30.78 12.27
N ASP A 147 -6.52 -31.73 11.51
CA ASP A 147 -5.74 -32.61 10.65
C ASP A 147 -5.21 -31.83 9.42
N GLU A 148 -5.97 -30.84 8.97
CA GLU A 148 -5.59 -29.94 7.88
C GLU A 148 -4.51 -28.93 8.29
N ASN A 149 -3.66 -28.61 7.32
CA ASN A 149 -2.53 -27.68 7.47
C ASN A 149 -2.48 -26.70 6.29
N PHE A 150 -1.85 -25.53 6.49
CA PHE A 150 -1.59 -24.59 5.39
C PHE A 150 -0.36 -24.96 4.58
N HIS A 151 0.66 -25.46 5.26
CA HIS A 151 1.92 -25.97 4.73
C HIS A 151 2.33 -27.18 5.57
N ASP A 152 2.73 -28.24 4.87
CA ASP A 152 3.32 -29.44 5.45
C ASP A 152 2.46 -30.01 6.61
N ASP A 153 3.07 -30.55 7.67
CA ASP A 153 2.40 -31.16 8.82
C ASP A 153 2.35 -30.26 10.08
N TYR A 154 2.94 -29.06 10.04
CA TYR A 154 3.22 -28.25 11.24
C TYR A 154 2.46 -26.92 11.32
N THR A 155 1.49 -26.64 10.44
CA THR A 155 0.74 -25.38 10.43
C THR A 155 -0.78 -25.59 10.46
N PRO A 156 -1.33 -26.04 11.61
CA PRO A 156 -2.75 -26.38 11.70
C PRO A 156 -3.65 -25.17 11.47
N TYR A 157 -4.87 -25.42 11.00
CA TYR A 157 -5.92 -24.42 10.84
C TYR A 157 -6.43 -23.89 12.19
N TRP A 158 -6.50 -24.75 13.20
CA TRP A 158 -6.93 -24.37 14.54
C TRP A 158 -6.34 -25.28 15.61
N ILE A 159 -6.32 -24.77 16.85
CA ILE A 159 -6.05 -25.52 18.07
C ILE A 159 -7.22 -25.32 19.03
N LYS A 160 -7.69 -26.41 19.64
CA LYS A 160 -8.76 -26.42 20.64
C LYS A 160 -8.30 -27.12 21.90
N TYR A 161 -8.95 -26.76 23.00
CA TYR A 161 -8.81 -27.50 24.25
C TYR A 161 -9.22 -28.97 24.03
N LYS A 162 -8.48 -29.85 24.70
CA LYS A 162 -8.83 -31.26 24.83
C LYS A 162 -8.80 -31.59 26.32
N GLU A 163 -9.87 -32.22 26.80
CA GLU A 163 -9.89 -32.74 28.17
C GLU A 163 -8.78 -33.78 28.35
N GLY A 164 -8.05 -33.66 29.46
CA GLY A 164 -6.89 -34.49 29.75
C GLY A 164 -5.93 -33.86 30.74
N GLU A 165 -4.88 -34.62 31.07
CA GLU A 165 -3.83 -34.15 31.97
C GLU A 165 -3.05 -32.98 31.36
N LYS A 166 -2.49 -32.14 32.21
CA LYS A 166 -1.61 -31.06 31.77
C LYS A 166 -0.23 -31.62 31.49
N ASN A 167 0.42 -31.10 30.45
CA ASN A 167 1.76 -31.52 30.05
C ASN A 167 2.80 -30.51 30.53
N ILE A 168 3.99 -30.99 30.90
CA ILE A 168 5.15 -30.14 31.16
C ILE A 168 5.93 -29.99 29.87
N VAL A 169 6.18 -28.74 29.46
CA VAL A 169 6.98 -28.42 28.28
C VAL A 169 8.27 -27.75 28.75
N SER A 170 9.40 -28.41 28.50
CA SER A 170 10.71 -27.92 28.97
C SER A 170 11.26 -26.76 28.14
N HIS A 171 10.94 -26.71 26.84
CA HIS A 171 11.42 -25.70 25.90
C HIS A 171 10.28 -25.08 25.08
N PRO A 172 9.37 -24.32 25.73
CA PRO A 172 8.23 -23.73 25.05
C PRO A 172 8.67 -22.70 23.99
N LYS A 173 7.82 -22.51 22.99
CA LYS A 173 8.04 -21.55 21.90
C LYS A 173 7.42 -20.18 22.19
N GLU A 174 7.80 -19.18 21.40
CA GLU A 174 7.25 -17.82 21.51
C GLU A 174 5.72 -17.84 21.48
N GLY A 175 5.08 -17.11 22.40
CA GLY A 175 3.62 -16.97 22.42
C GLY A 175 2.86 -18.14 23.05
N TRP A 176 3.56 -19.14 23.60
CA TRP A 176 2.96 -20.34 24.19
C TRP A 176 1.89 -20.01 25.25
N ASN A 177 2.09 -18.95 26.04
CA ASN A 177 1.23 -18.67 27.18
C ASN A 177 -0.10 -18.04 26.75
N LEU A 178 -0.15 -17.27 25.66
CA LEU A 178 -1.42 -16.82 25.09
C LEU A 178 -2.23 -17.96 24.47
N ILE A 179 -1.55 -18.89 23.80
CA ILE A 179 -2.18 -20.11 23.29
C ILE A 179 -2.75 -20.91 24.46
N ASN A 180 -1.92 -21.21 25.47
CA ASN A 180 -2.34 -21.96 26.65
C ASN A 180 -3.49 -21.26 27.42
N THR A 181 -3.46 -19.93 27.52
CA THR A 181 -4.54 -19.16 28.14
C THR A 181 -5.85 -19.24 27.35
N SER A 182 -5.77 -19.26 26.01
CA SER A 182 -6.95 -19.52 25.17
C SER A 182 -7.56 -20.89 25.47
N LEU A 183 -6.71 -21.93 25.52
CA LEU A 183 -7.14 -23.30 25.78
C LEU A 183 -7.76 -23.47 27.17
N LYS A 184 -7.15 -22.88 28.21
CA LYS A 184 -7.69 -22.89 29.59
C LYS A 184 -9.10 -22.32 29.68
N ASN A 185 -9.40 -21.32 28.85
CA ASN A 185 -10.71 -20.67 28.79
C ASN A 185 -11.59 -21.23 27.65
N GLN A 186 -11.25 -22.40 27.13
CA GLN A 186 -12.00 -23.11 26.07
C GLN A 186 -12.23 -22.27 24.81
N LYS A 187 -11.35 -21.30 24.54
CA LYS A 187 -11.37 -20.52 23.30
C LYS A 187 -10.54 -21.22 22.24
N THR A 188 -11.09 -21.30 21.03
CA THR A 188 -10.35 -21.84 19.88
C THR A 188 -9.27 -20.85 19.47
N VAL A 189 -8.06 -21.34 19.22
CA VAL A 189 -6.97 -20.57 18.61
C VAL A 189 -7.00 -20.81 17.11
N TYR A 190 -7.27 -19.77 16.33
CA TYR A 190 -7.35 -19.87 14.88
C TYR A 190 -6.05 -19.46 14.22
N ASN A 191 -5.68 -20.15 13.15
CA ASN A 191 -4.67 -19.69 12.23
C ASN A 191 -5.32 -18.81 11.14
N PHE A 192 -4.56 -17.92 10.51
CA PHE A 192 -5.09 -17.10 9.41
C PHE A 192 -5.47 -17.98 8.22
N SER A 193 -6.62 -17.74 7.60
CA SER A 193 -7.07 -18.43 6.38
C SER A 193 -6.09 -18.27 5.22
N SER A 194 -6.15 -19.16 4.23
CA SER A 194 -5.32 -19.08 3.02
C SER A 194 -5.44 -17.72 2.32
N LYS A 195 -6.65 -17.15 2.29
CA LYS A 195 -6.91 -15.81 1.75
C LYS A 195 -6.11 -14.74 2.51
N THR A 196 -6.29 -14.65 3.83
CA THR A 196 -5.58 -13.66 4.67
C THR A 196 -4.06 -13.87 4.66
N ARG A 197 -3.59 -15.12 4.59
CA ARG A 197 -2.16 -15.45 4.47
C ARG A 197 -1.56 -14.98 3.15
N SER A 198 -2.26 -15.15 2.03
CA SER A 198 -1.81 -14.69 0.71
C SER A 198 -1.67 -13.16 0.63
N LEU A 199 -2.38 -12.45 1.50
CA LEU A 199 -2.43 -11.00 1.58
C LEU A 199 -1.34 -10.38 2.46
N LYS A 200 -0.37 -11.16 2.94
CA LYS A 200 0.73 -10.67 3.78
C LYS A 200 2.04 -11.35 3.42
N ASN A 201 3.15 -10.67 3.70
CA ASN A 201 4.49 -11.25 3.62
C ASN A 201 5.27 -10.87 4.88
N TYR A 202 6.28 -11.67 5.21
CA TYR A 202 7.25 -11.34 6.25
C TYR A 202 8.65 -11.45 5.67
N LEU A 203 9.42 -10.38 5.74
CA LEU A 203 10.73 -10.29 5.10
C LEU A 203 11.85 -10.98 5.90
N TYR A 204 11.52 -11.64 7.03
CA TYR A 204 12.47 -12.34 7.90
C TYR A 204 13.82 -11.60 8.04
N PRO A 205 13.83 -10.33 8.49
CA PRO A 205 15.02 -9.47 8.43
C PRO A 205 16.22 -10.00 9.22
N HIS A 206 16.02 -11.00 10.07
CA HIS A 206 17.03 -11.67 10.87
C HIS A 206 17.63 -12.92 10.22
N ALA A 207 16.97 -13.52 9.21
CA ALA A 207 17.36 -14.83 8.67
C ALA A 207 18.67 -14.75 7.86
N THR A 208 18.72 -13.87 6.86
CA THR A 208 19.85 -13.70 5.93
C THR A 208 20.24 -12.22 5.83
N THR A 209 20.42 -11.59 7.00
CA THR A 209 20.52 -10.13 7.17
C THR A 209 21.56 -9.47 6.24
N GLU A 210 22.78 -10.00 6.19
CA GLU A 210 23.88 -9.40 5.40
C GLU A 210 23.62 -9.50 3.89
N VAL A 211 23.10 -10.65 3.44
CA VAL A 211 22.71 -10.88 2.04
C VAL A 211 21.58 -9.93 1.65
N PHE A 212 20.59 -9.77 2.54
CA PHE A 212 19.47 -8.86 2.33
C PHE A 212 19.92 -7.40 2.22
N HIS A 213 20.85 -6.97 3.10
CA HIS A 213 21.47 -5.65 3.01
C HIS A 213 22.08 -5.41 1.63
N LYS A 214 22.94 -6.35 1.17
CA LYS A 214 23.63 -6.23 -0.12
C LYS A 214 22.62 -6.04 -1.27
N CYS A 215 21.56 -6.84 -1.30
CA CYS A 215 20.54 -6.78 -2.35
C CYS A 215 19.67 -5.50 -2.27
N LEU A 216 19.39 -4.98 -1.06
CA LEU A 216 18.69 -3.71 -0.88
C LEU A 216 19.50 -2.51 -1.38
N LYS A 217 20.84 -2.58 -1.33
CA LYS A 217 21.74 -1.55 -1.88
C LYS A 217 21.99 -1.71 -3.37
N ASN A 218 22.00 -2.94 -3.86
CA ASN A 218 22.26 -3.24 -5.26
C ASN A 218 21.33 -4.38 -5.74
N PRO A 219 20.21 -4.05 -6.41
CA PRO A 219 19.27 -5.03 -6.94
C PRO A 219 19.89 -6.05 -7.90
N ASP A 220 20.98 -5.72 -8.59
CA ASP A 220 21.65 -6.65 -9.52
C ASP A 220 22.26 -7.87 -8.81
N LEU A 221 22.40 -7.81 -7.49
CA LEU A 221 22.91 -8.92 -6.68
C LEU A 221 21.84 -9.96 -6.37
N ILE A 222 20.54 -9.65 -6.48
CA ILE A 222 19.44 -10.55 -6.09
C ILE A 222 19.59 -11.94 -6.72
N TYR A 223 19.86 -11.99 -8.02
CA TYR A 223 19.94 -13.24 -8.78
C TYR A 223 21.26 -14.00 -8.59
N LYS A 224 22.24 -13.41 -7.89
CA LYS A 224 23.56 -14.00 -7.62
C LYS A 224 23.68 -14.59 -6.23
N GLN A 225 22.67 -14.43 -5.37
CA GLN A 225 22.68 -14.96 -4.01
C GLN A 225 21.80 -16.23 -3.96
N GLU A 226 22.42 -17.37 -3.67
CA GLU A 226 21.71 -18.65 -3.49
C GLU A 226 21.21 -18.84 -2.06
N ASP A 227 21.82 -18.16 -1.11
CA ASP A 227 21.57 -18.27 0.33
C ASP A 227 20.53 -17.26 0.87
N ILE A 228 20.02 -16.36 0.01
CA ILE A 228 19.00 -15.39 0.41
C ILE A 228 17.70 -16.08 0.82
N ASN A 229 17.06 -15.58 1.89
CA ASN A 229 15.76 -16.08 2.31
C ASN A 229 14.73 -15.97 1.16
N PRO A 230 13.93 -17.03 0.88
CA PRO A 230 12.98 -17.03 -0.25
C PRO A 230 11.96 -15.88 -0.23
N CYS A 231 11.46 -15.49 0.96
CA CYS A 231 10.50 -14.39 1.08
C CYS A 231 11.15 -13.03 0.78
N GLN A 232 12.42 -12.86 1.13
CA GLN A 232 13.20 -11.67 0.77
C GLN A 232 13.48 -11.61 -0.72
N LYS A 233 13.93 -12.73 -1.31
CA LYS A 233 14.19 -12.83 -2.75
C LYS A 233 12.96 -12.49 -3.57
N HIS A 234 11.84 -13.16 -3.28
CA HIS A 234 10.58 -12.91 -3.97
C HIS A 234 10.12 -11.45 -3.88
N PHE A 235 10.23 -10.85 -2.69
CA PHE A 235 9.91 -9.43 -2.51
C PHE A 235 10.82 -8.52 -3.35
N LEU A 236 12.13 -8.74 -3.30
CA LEU A 236 13.11 -7.91 -4.00
C LEU A 236 13.03 -8.05 -5.52
N GLU A 237 12.77 -9.25 -6.04
CA GLU A 237 12.53 -9.48 -7.47
C GLU A 237 11.31 -8.68 -7.95
N GLY A 238 10.22 -8.70 -7.19
CA GLY A 238 9.04 -7.89 -7.47
C GLY A 238 9.32 -6.38 -7.43
N MET A 239 10.13 -5.92 -6.48
CA MET A 239 10.53 -4.51 -6.39
C MET A 239 11.44 -4.08 -7.55
N ALA A 240 12.38 -4.94 -7.96
CA ALA A 240 13.29 -4.66 -9.07
C ALA A 240 12.52 -4.62 -10.39
N TYR A 241 11.61 -5.56 -10.59
CA TYR A 241 10.70 -5.56 -11.74
C TYR A 241 9.87 -4.28 -11.79
N ASN A 242 9.20 -3.90 -10.69
CA ASN A 242 8.37 -2.69 -10.64
C ASN A 242 9.20 -1.40 -10.85
N TRP A 243 10.44 -1.37 -10.40
CA TRP A 243 11.36 -0.24 -10.58
C TRP A 243 11.69 -0.03 -12.07
N GLU A 244 12.01 -1.10 -12.79
CA GLU A 244 12.30 -1.04 -14.22
C GLU A 244 11.04 -0.82 -15.07
N ALA A 245 9.96 -1.54 -14.78
CA ALA A 245 8.68 -1.41 -15.46
C ALA A 245 8.09 -0.01 -15.28
N GLY A 246 8.16 0.56 -14.08
CA GLY A 246 7.62 1.88 -13.76
C GLY A 246 8.17 3.00 -14.66
N ARG A 247 9.45 2.93 -15.07
CA ARG A 247 10.08 3.92 -15.97
C ARG A 247 9.58 3.88 -17.41
N LYS A 248 8.88 2.81 -17.78
CA LYS A 248 8.38 2.56 -19.14
C LYS A 248 6.86 2.49 -19.19
N SER A 249 6.22 2.41 -18.02
CA SER A 249 4.80 2.10 -17.86
C SER A 249 3.90 3.23 -18.38
N ILE A 250 2.85 2.83 -19.08
CA ILE A 250 1.77 3.70 -19.56
C ILE A 250 0.50 3.34 -18.80
N PHE A 251 0.03 4.25 -17.94
CA PHE A 251 -1.25 4.09 -17.24
C PHE A 251 -2.40 4.62 -18.12
N ILE A 252 -3.09 3.70 -18.79
CA ILE A 252 -4.22 4.00 -19.69
C ILE A 252 -5.52 4.37 -18.95
N PHE A 253 -5.64 3.94 -17.69
CA PHE A 253 -6.72 4.32 -16.78
C PHE A 253 -6.15 4.70 -15.42
N ASN A 254 -6.95 5.38 -14.59
CA ASN A 254 -6.63 5.57 -13.18
C ASN A 254 -6.82 4.28 -12.39
N THR A 255 -6.00 4.09 -11.37
CA THR A 255 -6.12 2.95 -10.44
C THR A 255 -7.13 3.21 -9.32
N GLU A 256 -7.50 4.47 -9.15
CA GLU A 256 -8.41 5.03 -8.18
C GLU A 256 -9.68 5.56 -8.84
N ARG A 257 -10.75 5.71 -8.06
CA ARG A 257 -11.99 6.36 -8.52
C ARG A 257 -11.74 7.85 -8.80
N LEU A 258 -12.44 8.40 -9.79
CA LEU A 258 -12.32 9.84 -10.11
C LEU A 258 -13.36 10.69 -9.36
N CYS A 259 -14.27 10.06 -8.60
CA CYS A 259 -15.39 10.71 -7.92
C CYS A 259 -15.04 11.36 -6.57
N ASP A 260 -13.77 11.49 -6.20
CA ASP A 260 -13.38 12.18 -4.96
C ASP A 260 -13.70 13.68 -5.08
N ASN A 261 -14.33 14.24 -4.04
CA ASN A 261 -14.73 15.65 -3.99
C ASN A 261 -13.49 16.54 -3.96
N HIS A 262 -13.01 16.92 -5.14
CA HIS A 262 -12.03 17.98 -5.29
C HIS A 262 -12.62 19.27 -4.71
N ASN A 263 -11.85 19.98 -3.88
CA ASN A 263 -12.20 21.31 -3.42
C ASN A 263 -12.47 22.16 -4.65
N LYS A 264 -13.75 22.42 -4.93
CA LYS A 264 -14.13 23.33 -6.00
C LYS A 264 -13.37 24.62 -5.74
N THR A 265 -12.73 25.13 -6.80
CA THR A 265 -12.21 26.50 -6.79
C THR A 265 -13.28 27.42 -6.23
N ARG A 266 -12.88 28.51 -5.58
CA ARG A 266 -13.83 29.57 -5.24
C ARG A 266 -14.61 29.88 -6.51
N GLU A 267 -15.94 29.83 -6.45
CA GLU A 267 -16.79 30.05 -7.62
C GLU A 267 -16.27 31.30 -8.36
N ASN A 268 -15.91 31.13 -9.64
CA ASN A 268 -15.31 32.12 -10.57
C ASN A 268 -13.77 32.19 -10.70
N GLU A 269 -12.97 31.38 -9.99
CA GLU A 269 -11.51 31.33 -10.17
C GLU A 269 -11.06 30.11 -11.00
N LYS A 270 -11.09 30.25 -12.33
CA LYS A 270 -10.61 29.21 -13.26
C LYS A 270 -9.09 29.02 -13.16
N LEU A 271 -8.60 27.81 -13.46
CA LEU A 271 -7.16 27.53 -13.51
C LEU A 271 -6.52 28.15 -14.76
N ASP A 272 -5.41 28.87 -14.58
CA ASP A 272 -4.53 29.30 -15.67
C ASP A 272 -3.61 28.15 -16.11
N ALA A 273 -3.25 27.25 -15.19
CA ALA A 273 -2.42 26.10 -15.48
C ALA A 273 -2.81 24.86 -14.65
N LEU A 274 -2.64 23.67 -15.24
CA LEU A 274 -2.63 22.40 -14.51
C LEU A 274 -1.32 21.66 -14.80
N PHE A 275 -0.51 21.46 -13.77
CA PHE A 275 0.60 20.50 -13.77
C PHE A 275 0.06 19.15 -13.34
N CYS A 276 0.23 18.10 -14.14
CA CYS A 276 -0.23 16.77 -13.76
C CYS A 276 0.62 15.64 -14.31
N VAL A 277 0.65 14.52 -13.60
CA VAL A 277 1.23 13.27 -14.14
C VAL A 277 0.48 12.78 -15.39
N ALA A 278 1.16 12.04 -16.26
CA ALA A 278 0.58 11.61 -17.54
C ALA A 278 -0.46 10.49 -17.40
N ALA A 279 -0.52 9.85 -16.22
CA ALA A 279 -1.37 8.69 -15.92
C ALA A 279 -2.89 9.01 -15.95
N GLY A 280 -3.64 8.19 -16.71
CA GLY A 280 -5.10 8.17 -16.70
C GLY A 280 -5.78 9.51 -17.04
N PHE A 281 -6.96 9.76 -16.46
CA PHE A 281 -7.84 10.89 -16.71
C PHE A 281 -8.03 11.85 -15.52
N LYS A 282 -7.40 11.60 -14.35
CA LYS A 282 -7.58 12.45 -13.15
C LYS A 282 -7.24 13.92 -13.39
N GLY A 283 -6.19 14.23 -14.16
CA GLY A 283 -5.88 15.63 -14.54
C GLY A 283 -7.03 16.32 -15.28
N LEU A 284 -7.70 15.60 -16.20
CA LEU A 284 -8.88 16.12 -16.91
C LEU A 284 -10.07 16.30 -15.97
N LYS A 285 -10.24 15.40 -15.00
CA LYS A 285 -11.28 15.51 -13.98
C LYS A 285 -11.07 16.74 -13.09
N ILE A 286 -9.83 16.99 -12.66
CA ILE A 286 -9.46 18.18 -11.88
C ILE A 286 -9.79 19.45 -12.68
N LEU A 287 -9.43 19.52 -13.97
CA LEU A 287 -9.80 20.67 -14.81
C LEU A 287 -11.32 20.87 -14.87
N LYS A 288 -12.08 19.79 -15.10
CA LYS A 288 -13.55 19.86 -15.15
C LYS A 288 -14.12 20.45 -13.85
N ASP A 289 -13.64 20.00 -12.71
CA ASP A 289 -14.22 20.37 -11.42
C ASP A 289 -13.76 21.76 -10.94
N CYS A 290 -12.53 22.16 -11.25
CA CYS A 290 -11.98 23.48 -10.93
C CYS A 290 -12.38 24.57 -11.94
N GLY A 291 -12.70 24.19 -13.17
CA GLY A 291 -12.93 25.11 -14.28
C GLY A 291 -11.65 25.61 -14.95
N TYR A 292 -11.78 25.95 -16.23
CA TYR A 292 -10.69 26.39 -17.12
C TYR A 292 -11.20 27.41 -18.15
N HIS A 293 -10.26 28.10 -18.82
CA HIS A 293 -10.49 29.05 -19.91
C HIS A 293 -9.65 28.68 -21.14
N ARG A 294 -9.80 29.45 -22.23
CA ARG A 294 -9.16 29.15 -23.52
C ARG A 294 -7.63 29.25 -23.50
N GLU A 295 -7.09 29.99 -22.54
CA GLU A 295 -5.64 30.18 -22.38
C GLU A 295 -5.05 29.26 -21.30
N THR A 296 -5.88 28.44 -20.65
CA THR A 296 -5.40 27.47 -19.67
C THR A 296 -4.38 26.54 -20.33
N GLU A 297 -3.23 26.35 -19.69
CA GLU A 297 -2.20 25.42 -20.14
C GLU A 297 -2.23 24.12 -19.34
N ILE A 298 -2.14 22.97 -20.01
CA ILE A 298 -1.97 21.67 -19.36
C ILE A 298 -0.50 21.27 -19.49
N ILE A 299 0.18 21.10 -18.37
CA ILE A 299 1.58 20.70 -18.29
C ILE A 299 1.63 19.27 -17.76
N TYR A 300 1.89 18.31 -18.65
CA TYR A 300 2.17 16.95 -18.25
C TYR A 300 3.63 16.83 -17.82
N PHE A 301 3.87 16.29 -16.63
CA PHE A 301 5.21 15.92 -16.17
C PHE A 301 5.23 14.45 -15.78
N ASP A 302 6.25 13.71 -16.20
CA ASP A 302 6.39 12.30 -15.84
C ASP A 302 7.85 11.87 -16.01
N PHE A 303 8.31 10.93 -15.20
CA PHE A 303 9.64 10.35 -15.36
C PHE A 303 9.64 9.27 -16.47
N ALA A 304 8.46 8.73 -16.82
CA ALA A 304 8.31 7.78 -17.91
C ALA A 304 8.03 8.49 -19.24
N GLN A 305 9.04 8.55 -20.13
CA GLN A 305 8.90 9.18 -21.45
C GLN A 305 7.74 8.57 -22.27
N ASN A 306 7.55 7.25 -22.17
CA ASN A 306 6.47 6.54 -22.85
C ASN A 306 5.09 7.05 -22.44
N ALA A 307 4.89 7.42 -21.18
CA ALA A 307 3.63 7.95 -20.70
C ALA A 307 3.34 9.34 -21.30
N LEU A 308 4.36 10.19 -21.39
CA LEU A 308 4.26 11.51 -22.04
C LEU A 308 3.96 11.38 -23.54
N ASP A 309 4.67 10.49 -24.23
CA ASP A 309 4.47 10.25 -25.66
C ASP A 309 3.07 9.71 -25.96
N PHE A 310 2.57 8.80 -25.11
CA PHE A 310 1.21 8.30 -25.19
C PHE A 310 0.18 9.43 -25.00
N LYS A 311 0.39 10.31 -24.01
CA LYS A 311 -0.51 11.44 -23.74
C LYS A 311 -0.55 12.43 -24.90
N LYS A 312 0.62 12.74 -25.48
CA LYS A 312 0.77 13.55 -26.69
C LYS A 312 0.09 12.92 -27.89
N ARG A 313 0.13 11.59 -28.02
CA ARG A 313 -0.59 10.88 -29.07
C ARG A 313 -2.10 10.99 -28.87
N LEU A 314 -2.61 10.76 -27.65
CA LEU A 314 -4.04 10.91 -27.35
C LEU A 314 -4.54 12.28 -27.78
N GLN A 315 -3.86 13.35 -27.38
CA GLN A 315 -4.22 14.71 -27.78
C GLN A 315 -4.32 14.88 -29.31
N LYS A 316 -3.38 14.31 -30.07
CA LYS A 316 -3.27 14.50 -31.52
C LYS A 316 -4.18 13.59 -32.35
N LYS A 317 -4.48 12.39 -31.85
CA LYS A 317 -5.02 11.29 -32.67
C LYS A 317 -6.35 10.75 -32.18
N TRP A 318 -6.65 10.87 -30.88
CA TRP A 318 -7.90 10.36 -30.34
C TRP A 318 -9.00 11.43 -30.39
N ASN A 319 -10.12 11.10 -31.02
CA ASN A 319 -11.26 12.01 -31.19
C ASN A 319 -12.16 12.11 -29.95
N GLY A 320 -11.84 11.43 -28.85
CA GLY A 320 -12.63 11.46 -27.61
C GLY A 320 -13.77 10.46 -27.51
N LEU A 321 -13.98 9.64 -28.54
CA LEU A 321 -15.03 8.61 -28.58
C LEU A 321 -14.42 7.21 -28.55
N ASN A 322 -15.14 6.24 -28.01
CA ASN A 322 -14.78 4.82 -28.02
C ASN A 322 -13.32 4.55 -27.61
N TYR A 323 -12.93 5.02 -26.41
CA TYR A 323 -11.53 4.97 -25.94
C TYR A 323 -10.92 3.58 -26.04
N VAL A 324 -11.67 2.54 -25.65
CA VAL A 324 -11.20 1.15 -25.70
C VAL A 324 -10.94 0.68 -27.14
N ASN A 325 -11.77 1.06 -28.11
CA ASN A 325 -11.51 0.75 -29.52
C ASN A 325 -10.30 1.49 -30.06
N TYR A 326 -10.08 2.73 -29.62
CA TYR A 326 -8.83 3.44 -29.93
C TYR A 326 -7.62 2.71 -29.33
N LEU A 327 -7.69 2.21 -28.10
CA LEU A 327 -6.61 1.40 -27.51
C LEU A 327 -6.38 0.09 -28.29
N LYS A 328 -7.45 -0.61 -28.68
CA LYS A 328 -7.37 -1.82 -29.52
C LYS A 328 -6.67 -1.55 -30.85
N SER A 329 -6.87 -0.39 -31.46
CA SER A 329 -6.19 -0.03 -32.72
C SER A 329 -4.69 0.20 -32.53
N LEU A 330 -4.20 0.42 -31.31
CA LEU A 330 -2.77 0.57 -31.02
C LEU A 330 -2.05 -0.77 -30.91
N VAL A 331 -2.76 -1.89 -30.72
CA VAL A 331 -2.17 -3.24 -30.58
C VAL A 331 -1.26 -3.58 -31.76
N SER A 332 -1.69 -3.28 -32.99
CA SER A 332 -0.92 -3.54 -34.20
C SER A 332 0.23 -2.56 -34.43
N GLU A 333 0.18 -1.36 -33.85
CA GLU A 333 1.16 -0.28 -34.07
C GLU A 333 2.26 -0.23 -33.02
N TYR A 334 2.01 -0.77 -31.81
CA TYR A 334 2.87 -0.55 -30.65
C TYR A 334 3.15 -1.85 -29.88
N LYS A 335 3.84 -2.77 -30.54
CA LYS A 335 4.15 -4.12 -30.01
C LYS A 335 5.03 -4.15 -28.76
N TYR A 336 5.60 -3.00 -28.34
CA TYR A 336 6.58 -2.91 -27.25
C TYR A 336 6.23 -1.91 -26.14
N GLY A 337 4.99 -1.40 -26.12
CA GLY A 337 4.53 -0.55 -25.02
C GLY A 337 4.27 -1.39 -23.77
N HIS A 338 4.81 -0.93 -22.64
CA HIS A 338 4.58 -1.46 -21.31
C HIS A 338 3.34 -0.77 -20.74
N TYR A 339 2.15 -1.36 -20.90
CA TYR A 339 0.88 -0.76 -20.48
C TYR A 339 0.42 -1.35 -19.18
N GLN A 340 0.04 -0.49 -18.24
CA GLN A 340 -0.67 -0.89 -17.03
C GLN A 340 -2.12 -1.16 -17.41
N ALA A 341 -2.44 -2.43 -17.65
CA ALA A 341 -3.72 -2.91 -18.16
C ALA A 341 -4.19 -4.16 -17.41
N ILE A 342 -5.51 -4.42 -17.39
CA ILE A 342 -6.04 -5.65 -16.77
C ILE A 342 -5.79 -6.85 -17.71
N PRO A 343 -5.13 -7.94 -17.27
CA PRO A 343 -4.87 -9.11 -18.12
C PRO A 343 -6.12 -9.97 -18.39
N LYS A 344 -6.19 -10.62 -19.57
CA LYS A 344 -7.26 -11.57 -19.97
C LYS A 344 -7.40 -12.75 -19.02
N ASN A 345 -6.27 -13.33 -18.65
CA ASN A 345 -6.24 -14.39 -17.67
C ASN A 345 -6.25 -13.73 -16.29
N GLU A 346 -7.12 -14.18 -15.39
CA GLU A 346 -7.12 -13.72 -14.02
C GLU A 346 -5.76 -14.03 -13.37
N ILE A 347 -4.84 -13.08 -13.43
CA ILE A 347 -3.83 -12.97 -12.39
C ILE A 347 -4.60 -12.34 -11.24
N ILE A 348 -5.26 -13.20 -10.46
CA ILE A 348 -5.72 -12.82 -9.13
C ILE A 348 -4.45 -12.48 -8.36
N SER A 349 -4.06 -11.21 -8.40
CA SER A 349 -3.13 -10.72 -7.41
C SER A 349 -3.76 -11.01 -6.06
N ALA A 350 -2.97 -11.30 -5.04
CA ALA A 350 -3.50 -11.63 -3.71
C ALA A 350 -4.53 -10.61 -3.15
N LYS A 351 -4.66 -9.41 -3.76
CA LYS A 351 -5.67 -8.38 -3.46
C LYS A 351 -7.11 -8.68 -3.91
N GLY A 352 -7.39 -9.75 -4.66
CA GLY A 352 -8.77 -10.11 -5.07
C GLY A 352 -9.45 -9.08 -5.98
N ASP A 353 -8.67 -8.23 -6.62
CA ASP A 353 -9.07 -7.19 -7.57
C ASP A 353 -8.25 -7.44 -8.86
N PRO A 354 -8.82 -7.37 -10.08
CA PRO A 354 -8.05 -7.50 -11.32
C PRO A 354 -7.08 -6.32 -11.39
N ARG A 355 -5.89 -6.48 -10.81
CA ARG A 355 -4.91 -5.40 -10.85
C ARG A 355 -4.34 -5.30 -12.24
N TYR A 356 -4.18 -4.05 -12.65
CA TYR A 356 -3.31 -3.67 -13.73
C TYR A 356 -1.96 -4.38 -13.58
N ALA A 357 -1.53 -5.03 -14.65
CA ALA A 357 -0.21 -5.57 -14.81
C ALA A 357 0.46 -4.82 -15.96
N ASP A 358 1.79 -4.80 -15.93
CA ASP A 358 2.56 -4.26 -17.04
C ASP A 358 2.59 -5.30 -18.17
N LEU A 359 1.81 -5.07 -19.23
CA LEU A 359 1.60 -6.03 -20.31
C LEU A 359 1.43 -5.39 -21.69
N PRO A 360 1.72 -6.12 -22.78
CA PRO A 360 1.32 -5.73 -24.12
C PRO A 360 -0.20 -5.68 -24.24
N LEU A 361 -0.76 -4.67 -24.93
CA LEU A 361 -2.23 -4.51 -25.05
C LEU A 361 -2.96 -5.73 -25.66
N GLU A 362 -2.29 -6.60 -26.42
CA GLU A 362 -2.86 -7.85 -26.93
C GLU A 362 -3.30 -8.83 -25.83
N GLU A 363 -2.68 -8.74 -24.66
CA GLU A 363 -3.00 -9.55 -23.48
C GLU A 363 -4.06 -8.92 -22.57
N ALA A 364 -4.56 -7.72 -22.92
CA ALA A 364 -5.55 -6.99 -22.12
C ALA A 364 -6.97 -7.59 -22.21
N ASP A 365 -7.66 -7.63 -21.08
CA ASP A 365 -9.06 -8.01 -20.93
C ASP A 365 -9.97 -6.85 -21.36
N TRP A 366 -10.31 -6.81 -22.65
CA TRP A 366 -11.05 -5.69 -23.19
C TRP A 366 -12.45 -5.50 -22.60
N ASP A 367 -13.12 -6.57 -22.15
CA ASP A 367 -14.45 -6.46 -21.55
C ASP A 367 -14.38 -5.71 -20.21
N LYS A 368 -13.37 -6.00 -19.38
CA LYS A 368 -13.12 -5.22 -18.16
C LYS A 368 -12.71 -3.77 -18.45
N HIS A 369 -11.97 -3.52 -19.53
CA HIS A 369 -11.64 -2.14 -19.93
C HIS A 369 -12.86 -1.36 -20.42
N GLU A 370 -13.85 -2.00 -21.07
CA GLU A 370 -15.13 -1.34 -21.40
C GLU A 370 -15.91 -0.96 -20.13
N LEU A 371 -15.90 -1.81 -19.10
CA LEU A 371 -16.50 -1.49 -17.80
C LEU A 371 -15.80 -0.31 -17.12
N LEU A 372 -14.46 -0.30 -17.10
CA LEU A 372 -13.66 0.82 -16.58
C LEU A 372 -13.90 2.12 -17.36
N TRP A 373 -14.06 2.01 -18.68
CA TRP A 373 -14.34 3.15 -19.52
C TRP A 373 -15.72 3.74 -19.21
N LYS A 374 -16.75 2.89 -19.12
CA LYS A 374 -18.08 3.30 -18.71
C LYS A 374 -18.07 3.98 -17.34
N GLN A 375 -17.36 3.39 -16.39
CA GLN A 375 -17.16 3.97 -15.07
C GLN A 375 -16.46 5.34 -15.13
N THR A 376 -15.41 5.48 -15.95
CA THR A 376 -14.72 6.75 -16.14
C THR A 376 -15.67 7.81 -16.69
N GLN A 377 -16.51 7.48 -17.68
CA GLN A 377 -17.53 8.39 -18.20
C GLN A 377 -18.52 8.79 -17.11
N ASP A 378 -19.00 7.84 -16.32
CA ASP A 378 -19.96 8.08 -15.24
C ASP A 378 -19.37 8.99 -14.14
N ASP A 379 -18.09 8.83 -13.79
CA ASP A 379 -17.39 9.72 -12.86
C ASP A 379 -17.32 11.18 -13.38
N PHE A 380 -17.35 11.39 -14.70
CA PHE A 380 -17.46 12.71 -15.32
C PHE A 380 -18.90 13.24 -15.38
N GLY A 381 -19.91 12.44 -15.03
CA GLY A 381 -21.33 12.76 -15.18
C GLY A 381 -21.93 12.27 -16.50
N GLY A 382 -21.30 11.29 -17.14
CA GLY A 382 -21.75 10.63 -18.36
C GLY A 382 -20.92 10.96 -19.59
N GLU A 383 -21.10 10.15 -20.64
CA GLU A 383 -20.35 10.20 -21.90
C GLU A 383 -20.36 11.59 -22.56
N ASN A 384 -21.51 12.24 -22.64
CA ASN A 384 -21.63 13.57 -23.26
C ASN A 384 -20.80 14.63 -22.53
N ILE A 385 -20.73 14.57 -21.20
CA ILE A 385 -19.95 15.52 -20.41
C ILE A 385 -18.46 15.23 -20.56
N PHE A 386 -18.07 13.96 -20.52
CA PHE A 386 -16.71 13.55 -20.80
C PHE A 386 -16.27 14.05 -22.18
N PHE A 387 -17.02 13.76 -23.23
CA PHE A 387 -16.68 14.11 -24.61
C PHE A 387 -16.48 15.62 -24.78
N LYS A 388 -17.41 16.44 -24.25
CA LYS A 388 -17.28 17.90 -24.27
C LYS A 388 -16.03 18.37 -23.53
N THR A 389 -15.71 17.75 -22.40
CA THR A 389 -14.50 18.07 -21.62
C THR A 389 -13.25 17.70 -22.41
N TRP A 390 -13.20 16.51 -23.01
CA TRP A 390 -12.06 16.07 -23.82
C TRP A 390 -11.82 16.98 -25.02
N ILE A 391 -12.83 17.22 -25.86
CA ILE A 391 -12.65 18.06 -27.06
C ILE A 391 -12.17 19.47 -26.70
N THR A 392 -12.74 20.06 -25.64
CA THR A 392 -12.34 21.41 -25.22
C THR A 392 -10.91 21.40 -24.69
N THR A 393 -10.56 20.46 -23.80
CA THR A 393 -9.23 20.39 -23.20
C THR A 393 -8.14 19.94 -24.17
N ALA A 394 -8.45 19.09 -25.16
CA ALA A 394 -7.52 18.68 -26.21
C ALA A 394 -7.10 19.86 -27.11
N SER A 395 -7.97 20.87 -27.24
CA SER A 395 -7.69 22.11 -27.98
C SER A 395 -6.85 23.14 -27.20
N LEU A 396 -6.68 22.96 -25.89
CA LEU A 396 -5.83 23.82 -25.07
C LEU A 396 -4.35 23.61 -25.38
N LYS A 397 -3.52 24.54 -24.91
CA LYS A 397 -2.06 24.41 -24.99
C LYS A 397 -1.59 23.28 -24.07
N HIS A 398 -0.82 22.34 -24.60
CA HIS A 398 -0.23 21.24 -23.83
C HIS A 398 1.30 21.33 -23.86
N THR A 399 1.94 21.17 -22.71
CA THR A 399 3.39 21.05 -22.54
C THR A 399 3.70 19.70 -21.91
N TYR A 400 4.82 19.09 -22.30
CA TYR A 400 5.25 17.77 -21.85
C TYR A 400 6.68 17.87 -21.33
N LEU A 401 6.90 17.55 -20.06
CA LEU A 401 8.19 17.66 -19.38
C LEU A 401 8.59 16.27 -18.86
N ASN A 402 9.77 15.77 -19.27
CA ASN A 402 10.33 14.56 -18.69
C ASN A 402 11.04 14.93 -17.38
N GLU A 403 10.37 14.71 -16.27
CA GLU A 403 10.76 15.25 -14.96
C GLU A 403 10.48 14.26 -13.84
N ASP A 404 11.43 14.13 -12.92
CA ASP A 404 11.21 13.49 -11.62
C ASP A 404 10.93 14.57 -10.58
N ILE A 405 9.71 14.59 -10.05
CA ILE A 405 9.28 15.58 -9.06
C ILE A 405 10.04 15.47 -7.72
N MET A 406 10.71 14.34 -7.44
CA MET A 406 11.59 14.22 -6.28
C MET A 406 12.89 15.02 -6.44
N SER A 407 13.28 15.34 -7.68
CA SER A 407 14.46 16.11 -8.02
C SER A 407 14.15 17.15 -9.10
N LEU A 408 13.43 18.20 -8.72
CA LEU A 408 13.02 19.28 -9.62
C LEU A 408 14.20 19.83 -10.45
N SER A 409 14.07 19.81 -11.77
CA SER A 409 14.99 20.50 -12.67
C SER A 409 14.76 22.01 -12.68
N SER A 410 15.73 22.77 -13.21
CA SER A 410 15.54 24.20 -13.47
C SER A 410 14.40 24.45 -14.47
N VAL A 411 14.18 23.54 -15.43
CA VAL A 411 13.12 23.66 -16.45
C VAL A 411 11.74 23.62 -15.79
N MET A 412 11.51 22.69 -14.85
CA MET A 412 10.24 22.63 -14.12
C MET A 412 10.03 23.87 -13.23
N ILE A 413 11.10 24.34 -12.57
CA ILE A 413 11.04 25.54 -11.72
C ILE A 413 10.73 26.79 -12.55
N GLU A 414 11.44 27.01 -13.66
CA GLU A 414 11.18 28.12 -14.59
C GLU A 414 9.76 28.05 -15.16
N LYS A 415 9.29 26.83 -15.48
CA LYS A 415 7.93 26.64 -15.98
C LYS A 415 6.88 27.00 -14.93
N LEU A 416 7.07 26.60 -13.67
CA LEU A 416 6.20 27.01 -12.56
C LEU A 416 6.23 28.53 -12.36
N ALA A 417 7.43 29.14 -12.39
CA ALA A 417 7.61 30.59 -12.24
C ALA A 417 6.94 31.40 -13.36
N SER A 418 6.81 30.84 -14.57
CA SER A 418 6.09 31.50 -15.68
C SER A 418 4.59 31.75 -15.40
N PHE A 419 4.04 31.17 -14.33
CA PHE A 419 2.66 31.37 -13.88
C PHE A 419 2.57 32.18 -12.58
N GLU A 420 3.58 32.98 -12.23
CA GLU A 420 3.51 33.85 -11.05
C GLU A 420 2.28 34.79 -11.12
N GLY A 421 1.56 34.91 -10.00
CA GLY A 421 0.30 35.66 -9.92
C GLY A 421 -0.94 34.95 -10.45
N LYS A 422 -0.83 33.66 -10.83
CA LYS A 422 -1.92 32.89 -11.47
C LYS A 422 -2.50 31.77 -10.59
N ASN A 423 -3.64 31.21 -11.02
CA ASN A 423 -4.26 30.03 -10.41
C ASN A 423 -3.66 28.75 -11.01
N VAL A 424 -2.95 27.97 -10.20
CA VAL A 424 -2.20 26.80 -10.66
C VAL A 424 -2.63 25.53 -9.92
N GLY A 425 -3.17 24.56 -10.66
CA GLY A 425 -3.39 23.20 -10.16
C GLY A 425 -2.13 22.37 -10.28
N ILE A 426 -1.83 21.52 -9.29
CA ILE A 426 -0.74 20.55 -9.34
C ILE A 426 -1.23 19.19 -8.85
N PHE A 427 -1.13 18.17 -9.69
CA PHE A 427 -1.46 16.78 -9.38
C PHE A 427 -0.26 15.84 -9.60
N TRP A 428 0.32 15.32 -8.52
CA TRP A 428 1.46 14.41 -8.58
C TRP A 428 1.14 12.96 -8.19
N SER A 429 -0.16 12.61 -8.09
CA SER A 429 -0.57 11.25 -7.71
C SER A 429 0.15 10.78 -6.44
N ASN A 430 0.78 9.62 -6.49
CA ASN A 430 1.54 9.00 -5.41
C ASN A 430 3.06 9.10 -5.59
N SER A 431 3.60 10.05 -6.38
CA SER A 431 5.04 10.13 -6.69
C SER A 431 5.96 10.13 -5.46
N PHE A 432 5.53 10.69 -4.32
CA PHE A 432 6.30 10.66 -3.06
C PHE A 432 5.99 9.44 -2.16
N SER A 433 5.01 8.61 -2.53
CA SER A 433 4.52 7.47 -1.75
C SER A 433 4.44 6.20 -2.61
N VAL A 434 5.58 5.83 -3.20
CA VAL A 434 5.70 4.61 -4.03
C VAL A 434 6.55 3.56 -3.30
N GLU A 435 6.06 2.32 -3.26
CA GLU A 435 6.70 1.22 -2.54
C GLU A 435 8.16 0.98 -2.97
N THR A 436 8.43 1.04 -4.27
CA THR A 436 9.79 0.84 -4.83
C THR A 436 10.76 1.93 -4.36
N ALA A 437 10.30 3.18 -4.23
CA ALA A 437 11.11 4.24 -3.62
C ALA A 437 11.42 3.92 -2.15
N PHE A 438 10.45 3.45 -1.36
CA PHE A 438 10.69 3.03 0.03
C PHE A 438 11.55 1.76 0.14
N CYS A 439 11.64 0.94 -0.91
CA CYS A 439 12.52 -0.22 -0.97
C CYS A 439 13.99 0.15 -1.23
N TYR A 440 14.26 1.13 -2.09
CA TYR A 440 15.63 1.47 -2.51
C TYR A 440 16.16 2.80 -1.95
N MET A 441 15.30 3.78 -1.66
CA MET A 441 15.68 5.10 -1.16
C MET A 441 15.37 5.27 0.33
N ASP A 442 16.23 5.98 1.06
CA ASP A 442 15.93 6.31 2.46
C ASP A 442 14.72 7.25 2.53
N LYS A 443 13.80 7.01 3.47
CA LYS A 443 12.66 7.92 3.68
C LYS A 443 13.10 9.39 3.87
N GLY A 444 14.24 9.66 4.50
CA GLY A 444 14.74 11.02 4.67
C GLY A 444 15.03 11.73 3.34
N ILE A 445 15.44 10.99 2.30
CA ILE A 445 15.64 11.53 0.95
C ILE A 445 14.30 11.89 0.32
N ILE A 446 13.31 11.00 0.42
CA ILE A 446 11.95 11.23 -0.09
C ILE A 446 11.32 12.44 0.60
N ASP A 447 11.44 12.51 1.93
CA ASP A 447 10.94 13.62 2.74
C ASP A 447 11.62 14.94 2.38
N GLN A 448 12.93 14.92 2.12
CA GLN A 448 13.66 16.10 1.70
C GLN A 448 13.26 16.55 0.29
N GLY A 449 13.08 15.62 -0.65
CA GLY A 449 12.57 15.92 -1.99
C GLY A 449 11.19 16.57 -1.93
N PHE A 450 10.28 16.03 -1.12
CA PHE A 450 8.96 16.60 -0.89
C PHE A 450 9.03 18.00 -0.27
N LYS A 451 9.87 18.21 0.75
CA LYS A 451 10.07 19.53 1.38
C LYS A 451 10.66 20.55 0.40
N ASN A 452 11.63 20.14 -0.43
CA ASN A 452 12.21 21.01 -1.45
C ASN A 452 11.16 21.42 -2.49
N PHE A 453 10.33 20.46 -2.93
CA PHE A 453 9.22 20.73 -3.83
C PHE A 453 8.25 21.77 -3.24
N LEU A 454 7.81 21.55 -2.00
CA LEU A 454 6.94 22.51 -1.29
C LEU A 454 7.61 23.88 -1.09
N PHE A 455 8.90 23.91 -0.77
CA PHE A 455 9.65 25.15 -0.62
C PHE A 455 9.68 25.97 -1.93
N VAL A 456 9.85 25.32 -3.08
CA VAL A 456 9.75 26.01 -4.38
C VAL A 456 8.37 26.63 -4.55
N LEU A 457 7.30 25.88 -4.29
CA LEU A 457 5.93 26.40 -4.40
C LEU A 457 5.70 27.59 -3.47
N LYS A 458 6.17 27.54 -2.22
CA LYS A 458 6.02 28.64 -1.26
C LYS A 458 6.61 29.96 -1.77
N ASN A 459 7.74 29.89 -2.47
CA ASN A 459 8.45 31.07 -2.95
C ASN A 459 7.85 31.67 -4.23
N LEU A 460 6.87 31.00 -4.84
CA LEU A 460 6.14 31.49 -6.00
C LEU A 460 4.84 32.15 -5.56
N ARG A 461 4.54 33.34 -6.10
CA ARG A 461 3.31 34.08 -5.80
C ARG A 461 2.11 33.57 -6.61
N CYS A 462 1.89 32.25 -6.64
CA CYS A 462 0.74 31.64 -7.30
C CYS A 462 -0.33 31.25 -6.28
N ASN A 463 -1.58 31.15 -6.73
CA ASN A 463 -2.65 30.51 -5.98
C ASN A 463 -2.66 29.01 -6.33
N PHE A 464 -2.04 28.18 -5.46
CA PHE A 464 -1.86 26.76 -5.73
C PHE A 464 -3.04 25.89 -5.24
N TYR A 465 -3.45 24.96 -6.09
CA TYR A 465 -4.41 23.90 -5.79
C TYR A 465 -3.70 22.55 -5.88
N LEU A 466 -3.42 21.93 -4.73
CA LEU A 466 -2.55 20.76 -4.64
C LEU A 466 -3.34 19.46 -4.53
N TYR A 467 -2.94 18.45 -5.31
CA TYR A 467 -3.55 17.13 -5.37
C TYR A 467 -2.47 16.03 -5.39
N GLY A 468 -2.73 14.92 -4.71
CA GLY A 468 -1.79 13.80 -4.61
C GLY A 468 -1.65 13.33 -3.17
N THR A 469 -0.54 12.67 -2.86
CA THR A 469 -0.27 12.17 -1.50
C THR A 469 1.02 12.75 -0.92
N THR A 470 1.08 12.87 0.41
CA THR A 470 2.34 13.08 1.15
C THR A 470 3.23 11.83 1.06
N PRO A 471 4.51 11.88 1.48
CA PRO A 471 5.35 10.69 1.60
C PRO A 471 4.73 9.59 2.47
N GLU A 472 3.98 9.96 3.50
CA GLU A 472 3.25 9.03 4.37
C GLU A 472 2.02 8.39 3.69
N GLY A 473 1.68 8.78 2.45
CA GLY A 473 0.51 8.25 1.74
C GLY A 473 -0.81 8.90 2.18
N ILE A 474 -0.75 10.07 2.83
CA ILE A 474 -1.94 10.83 3.19
C ILE A 474 -2.39 11.61 1.97
N ASP A 475 -3.63 11.38 1.51
CA ASP A 475 -4.22 12.11 0.39
C ASP A 475 -4.47 13.56 0.78
N LEU A 476 -3.98 14.48 -0.07
CA LEU A 476 -4.06 15.90 0.16
C LEU A 476 -5.48 16.47 0.15
N GLN A 477 -6.42 15.77 -0.47
CA GLN A 477 -7.82 16.18 -0.52
C GLN A 477 -8.50 16.14 0.87
N HIS A 478 -7.90 15.43 1.84
CA HIS A 478 -8.40 15.42 3.22
C HIS A 478 -7.92 16.61 4.05
N PHE A 479 -7.02 17.45 3.51
CA PHE A 479 -6.55 18.62 4.22
C PHE A 479 -7.40 19.85 3.87
N PRO A 480 -7.77 20.68 4.87
CA PRO A 480 -8.43 21.96 4.58
C PRO A 480 -7.51 22.83 3.73
N ASN A 481 -8.07 23.72 2.91
CA ASN A 481 -7.34 24.64 2.01
C ASN A 481 -6.21 25.46 2.69
N ASN A 482 -6.17 25.50 4.03
CA ASN A 482 -5.15 26.19 4.83
C ASN A 482 -4.04 25.28 5.37
N TYR A 483 -4.11 23.95 5.25
CA TYR A 483 -3.09 23.06 5.80
C TYR A 483 -1.70 23.38 5.25
N PHE A 484 -1.63 23.75 3.98
CA PHE A 484 -0.40 24.19 3.37
C PHE A 484 -0.03 25.62 3.67
N LYS A 485 -0.86 26.48 4.26
CA LYS A 485 -0.38 27.77 4.79
C LYS A 485 0.41 27.60 6.08
N ASP A 486 0.14 26.53 6.83
CA ASP A 486 0.87 26.18 8.06
C ASP A 486 2.04 25.23 7.79
N VAL A 487 2.00 24.47 6.68
CA VAL A 487 3.08 23.55 6.23
C VAL A 487 4.03 24.19 5.20
N LEU A 488 3.57 25.12 4.36
CA LEU A 488 4.43 25.98 3.53
C LEU A 488 4.91 27.13 4.41
#